data_AF-A0A962KFV0-F1
#
_entry.id   AF-A0A962KFV0-F1
#
_cell.length_a   1.000
_cell.length_b   1.000
_cell.length_c   1.000
_cell.angle_alpha   90.00
_cell.angle_beta   90.00
_cell.angle_gamma   90.00
#
_symmetry.space_group_name_H-M   'P 1'
#
loop_
_entity.id
_entity.type
_entity.pdbx_description
1 polymer ?
#
loop_
_entity_poly.entity_id
_entity_poly.type
_entity_poly.pdbx_seq_one_letter_code
_entity_poly.pdbx_strand_id
1 'polypeptide(L)' 'MITALDHIAIAVPDLDKAIKRFMEDFGLPFEGTEDVEAARTTTAFFPLPPTSIELVHPLKGAGPIATYLEKRGGGL' A
#
# COMPACT_ATOMS: atom_id res chain seq x y z
N MET A 1 -7.44 12.57 20.92
CA MET A 1 -7.14 13.67 19.98
C MET A 1 -6.32 13.11 18.85
N ILE A 2 -6.47 13.64 17.63
CA ILE A 2 -5.60 13.32 16.50
C ILE A 2 -4.33 14.18 16.63
N THR A 3 -3.14 13.57 16.55
CA THR A 3 -1.87 14.26 16.82
C THR A 3 -0.93 14.34 15.61
N ALA A 4 -1.03 13.40 14.68
CA ALA A 4 -0.19 13.34 13.49
C ALA A 4 -0.87 12.52 12.38
N LEU A 5 -0.31 12.61 11.16
CA LEU A 5 -0.56 11.61 10.12
C LEU A 5 0.26 10.37 10.45
N ASP A 6 -0.40 9.22 10.50
CA ASP A 6 0.24 7.94 10.75
C ASP A 6 0.86 7.37 9.46
N HIS A 7 0.04 7.22 8.42
CA HIS A 7 0.46 6.70 7.13
C HIS A 7 -0.40 7.22 5.97
N ILE A 8 0.12 7.05 4.75
CA ILE A 8 -0.62 7.22 3.50
C ILE A 8 -0.77 5.85 2.84
N ALA A 9 -1.99 5.33 2.80
CA ALA A 9 -2.31 4.11 2.08
C ALA A 9 -2.59 4.38 0.60
N ILE A 10 -1.90 3.66 -0.29
CA ILE A 10 -1.99 3.80 -1.74
C ILE A 10 -2.45 2.47 -2.34
N ALA A 11 -3.65 2.45 -2.92
CA ALA A 11 -4.18 1.26 -3.57
C ALA A 11 -3.49 1.02 -4.93
N VAL A 12 -2.83 -0.13 -5.07
CA VAL A 12 -2.03 -0.47 -6.26
C VAL A 12 -2.55 -1.73 -6.95
N PRO A 13 -2.66 -1.73 -8.30
CA PRO A 13 -3.14 -2.90 -9.04
C PRO A 13 -2.12 -4.04 -9.12
N ASP A 14 -0.85 -3.75 -8.88
CA ASP A 14 0.26 -4.71 -8.89
C ASP A 14 1.23 -4.33 -7.77
N LEU A 15 1.29 -5.16 -6.73
CA LEU A 15 2.07 -4.86 -5.53
C LEU A 15 3.57 -4.91 -5.80
N ASP A 16 4.05 -5.93 -6.52
CA ASP A 16 5.47 -6.13 -6.79
C ASP A 16 6.04 -5.01 -7.65
N LYS A 17 5.29 -4.62 -8.70
CA LYS A 17 5.67 -3.49 -9.55
C LYS A 17 5.70 -2.17 -8.77
N ALA A 18 4.75 -1.96 -7.88
CA ALA A 18 4.70 -0.75 -7.07
C ALA A 18 5.82 -0.72 -6.03
N ILE A 19 6.11 -1.85 -5.35
CA ILE A 19 7.26 -1.97 -4.44
C ILE A 19 8.54 -1.57 -5.16
N LYS A 20 8.80 -2.17 -6.32
CA LYS A 20 9.99 -1.87 -7.13
C LYS A 20 10.08 -0.38 -7.45
N ARG A 21 8.98 0.23 -7.88
CA ARG A 21 8.92 1.67 -8.19
C ARG A 21 9.28 2.52 -6.97
N PHE A 22 8.72 2.20 -5.81
CA PHE A 22 8.96 2.99 -4.59
C PHE A 22 10.39 2.83 -4.06
N MET A 23 11.00 1.65 -4.24
CA MET A 23 12.41 1.43 -3.93
C MET A 23 13.33 2.15 -4.92
N GLU A 24 13.10 2.03 -6.23
CA GLU A 24 14.04 2.48 -7.26
C GLU A 24 13.88 3.96 -7.63
N ASP A 25 12.65 4.42 -7.88
CA ASP A 25 12.40 5.79 -8.33
C ASP A 25 12.52 6.80 -7.18
N PHE A 26 12.05 6.40 -5.98
CA PHE A 26 11.98 7.27 -4.81
C PHE A 26 13.03 6.96 -3.75
N GLY A 27 13.78 5.86 -3.88
CA GLY A 27 14.83 5.48 -2.92
C GLY A 27 14.30 5.15 -1.53
N LEU A 28 13.02 4.76 -1.40
CA LEU A 28 12.41 4.53 -0.10
C LEU A 28 12.80 3.16 0.46
N PRO A 29 13.05 3.06 1.78
CA PRO A 29 13.33 1.77 2.42
C PRO A 29 12.10 0.87 2.37
N PHE A 30 12.28 -0.38 1.99
CA PHE A 30 11.22 -1.39 1.99
C PHE A 30 11.39 -2.30 3.21
N GLU A 31 10.37 -2.34 4.07
CA GLU A 31 10.40 -3.08 5.34
C GLU A 31 9.79 -4.49 5.24
N GLY A 32 9.03 -4.75 4.17
CA GLY A 32 8.40 -6.05 3.92
C GLY A 32 6.92 -5.94 3.59
N THR A 33 6.28 -7.11 3.47
CA THR A 33 4.84 -7.23 3.24
C THR A 33 4.15 -8.00 4.37
N GLU A 34 2.87 -7.68 4.59
CA GLU A 34 2.00 -8.42 5.51
C GLU A 34 0.61 -8.61 4.90
N ASP A 35 0.06 -9.81 5.08
CA ASP A 35 -1.35 -10.09 4.78
C ASP A 35 -2.24 -9.68 5.95
N VAL A 36 -2.99 -8.59 5.76
CA VAL A 36 -3.97 -8.10 6.72
C VAL A 36 -5.33 -8.71 6.41
N GLU A 37 -5.54 -9.95 6.86
CA GLU A 37 -6.75 -10.74 6.59
C GLU A 37 -8.06 -10.00 6.95
N ALA A 38 -8.07 -9.22 8.03
CA ALA A 38 -9.23 -8.43 8.45
C ALA A 38 -9.61 -7.34 7.42
N ALA A 39 -8.61 -6.75 6.75
CA ALA A 39 -8.79 -5.76 5.70
C ALA A 39 -8.89 -6.40 4.30
N ARG A 40 -8.56 -7.70 4.18
CA ARG A 40 -8.43 -8.45 2.91
C ARG A 40 -7.43 -7.77 1.98
N THR A 41 -6.28 -7.37 2.52
CA THR A 41 -5.19 -6.74 1.75
C THR A 41 -3.87 -7.39 2.04
N THR A 42 -2.98 -7.42 1.05
CA THR A 42 -1.54 -7.52 1.26
C THR A 42 -0.99 -6.10 1.23
N THR A 43 -0.24 -5.71 2.26
CA THR A 43 0.30 -4.37 2.42
C THR A 43 1.82 -4.41 2.38
N ALA A 44 2.44 -3.49 1.64
CA ALA A 44 3.89 -3.26 1.65
C ALA A 44 4.23 -1.98 2.41
N PHE A 45 5.24 -2.04 3.28
CA PHE A 45 5.57 -0.95 4.20
C PHE A 45 6.84 -0.20 3.79
N PHE A 46 6.73 1.12 3.72
CA PHE A 46 7.82 2.06 3.43
C PHE A 46 7.90 3.12 4.55
N PRO A 47 8.77 2.95 5.56
CA PRO A 47 8.88 3.91 6.65
C PRO A 47 9.46 5.25 6.17
N LEU A 48 8.84 6.35 6.60
CA LEU A 48 9.26 7.72 6.29
C LEU A 48 9.00 8.65 7.49
N PRO A 49 9.80 8.57 8.58
CA PRO A 49 9.47 9.23 9.83
C PRO A 49 9.19 10.74 9.67
N PRO A 50 8.11 11.26 10.28
CA PRO A 50 7.26 10.63 11.30
C PRO A 50 6.05 9.85 10.75
N THR A 51 5.98 9.56 9.46
CA THR A 51 4.86 8.87 8.79
C THR A 51 5.34 7.58 8.11
N SER A 52 4.45 6.85 7.44
CA SER A 52 4.82 5.82 6.47
C SER A 52 4.02 5.94 5.17
N ILE A 53 4.49 5.26 4.14
CA ILE A 53 3.72 4.94 2.94
C ILE A 53 3.40 3.45 2.98
N GLU A 54 2.13 3.12 2.74
CA GLU A 54 1.65 1.75 2.68
C GLU A 54 1.04 1.47 1.31
N LEU A 55 1.64 0.55 0.56
CA LEU A 55 1.06 0.11 -0.72
C LEU A 55 0.11 -1.04 -0.43
N VAL A 56 -1.18 -0.87 -0.75
CA VAL A 56 -2.22 -1.86 -0.44
C VAL A 56 -2.73 -2.51 -1.72
N HIS A 57 -2.71 -3.84 -1.73
CA HIS A 57 -3.20 -4.66 -2.82
C HIS A 57 -4.26 -5.66 -2.30
N PRO A 58 -5.31 -6.00 -3.07
CA PRO A 58 -6.31 -6.95 -2.62
C PRO A 58 -5.73 -8.33 -2.33
N LEU A 59 -5.98 -8.85 -1.14
CA LEU A 59 -5.59 -10.21 -0.79
C LEU A 59 -6.45 -11.18 -1.61
N LYS A 60 -5.78 -12.05 -2.38
CA LYS A 60 -6.43 -13.05 -3.24
C LYS A 60 -7.46 -12.43 -4.21
N GLY A 61 -7.24 -11.18 -4.63
CA GLY A 61 -8.09 -10.48 -5.61
C GLY A 61 -9.48 -10.10 -5.11
N ALA A 62 -9.74 -10.11 -3.80
CA ALA A 62 -11.05 -9.83 -3.23
C ALA A 62 -11.03 -8.66 -2.22
N GLY A 63 -12.20 -8.10 -1.93
CA GLY A 63 -12.38 -7.10 -0.88
C GLY A 63 -12.54 -5.66 -1.39
N PRO A 64 -12.65 -4.68 -0.47
CA PRO A 64 -12.97 -3.30 -0.81
C PRO A 64 -11.97 -2.64 -1.75
N ILE A 65 -10.67 -2.96 -1.60
CA ILE A 65 -9.61 -2.45 -2.47
C ILE A 65 -9.76 -3.00 -3.90
N ALA A 66 -10.19 -4.26 -4.08
CA ALA A 66 -10.42 -4.82 -5.42
C ALA A 66 -11.50 -4.02 -6.16
N THR A 67 -12.64 -3.78 -5.50
CA THR A 67 -13.72 -2.96 -6.06
C THR A 67 -13.30 -1.51 -6.31
N TYR A 68 -12.43 -0.94 -5.48
CA TYR A 68 -11.89 0.39 -5.70
C TYR A 68 -11.02 0.44 -6.95
N LEU A 69 -10.09 -0.52 -7.10
CA LEU A 69 -9.19 -0.63 -8.25
C LEU A 69 -9.95 -0.85 -9.55
N GLU A 70 -10.99 -1.68 -9.57
CA GLU A 70 -11.85 -1.87 -10.75
C GLU A 70 -12.51 -0.57 -11.23
N LYS A 71 -12.95 0.27 -10.28
CA LYS A 71 -13.68 1.52 -10.59
C LYS A 71 -12.76 2.69 -10.92
N ARG A 72 -11.54 2.71 -10.37
CA ARG A 72 -10.67 3.88 -10.37
C ARG A 72 -9.32 3.63 -11.03
N GLY A 73 -8.94 2.39 -11.31
CA GLY A 73 -7.64 1.98 -11.85
C GLY A 73 -6.50 1.94 -10.83
N GLY A 74 -6.68 2.53 -9.63
CA GLY A 74 -5.65 2.66 -8.59
C GLY A 74 -5.11 4.08 -8.43
N GLY A 75 -4.09 4.23 -7.58
CA GLY A 75 -3.40 5.49 -7.32
C GLY A 75 -1.89 5.35 -7.46
N LEU A 76 -1.33 6.17 -8.37
CA LEU A 76 0.05 6.28 -8.90
C LEU A 76 0.62 5.16 -9.77
#